data_AF-A0AAW2SMI4-F1
#
_entry.id   AF-A0AAW2SMI4-F1
#
_cell.length_a   1.000
_cell.length_b   1.000
_cell.length_c   1.000
_cell.angle_alpha   90.00
_cell.angle_beta   90.00
_cell.angle_gamma   90.00
#
_symmetry.space_group_name_H-M   'P 1'
#
loop_
_entity.id
_entity.type
_entity.pdbx_description
1 polymer ?
#
loop_
_entity_poly.entity_id
_entity_poly.type
_entity_poly.pdbx_seq_one_letter_code
_entity_poly.pdbx_strand_id
1 'polypeptide(L)'
;MAAKAAVAGLAAILVVAMVVAVAVGITKKHNEGEISAGSTKAVQSICAPTDYIDTCEKSLSDADTTDPKELIKAAFEFTEKNIGDVIKNSPLFKEAASDDSTKQALAICQEVLDTAIDDLKRSFDKVGEFDASKANEYLEDLKTWLSAVITNHETCIDAFENTTGDTGEKMKNVLQTARQMSSNGLAMVSNMSSIFTSLQTGSAASRKLLSEEEADLFISKKQRSLLALQPNAVVAQDGSGQFKTISAAIASVPQKNNQMFVIHVKAGVYKESVEIPRR
;
A
#
# COMPACT_ATOMS: atom_id res chain seq x y z
N MET A 1 26.69 -60.99 19.00
CA MET A 1 27.63 -59.98 18.45
C MET A 1 27.19 -59.39 17.11
N ALA A 2 26.25 -60.01 16.37
CA ALA A 2 25.75 -59.47 15.10
C ALA A 2 24.86 -58.21 15.23
N ALA A 3 24.10 -58.07 16.32
CA ALA A 3 23.22 -56.91 16.53
C ALA A 3 23.96 -55.58 16.78
N LYS A 4 25.17 -55.62 17.37
CA LYS A 4 26.00 -54.42 17.59
C LYS A 4 26.67 -53.93 16.29
N ALA A 5 26.93 -54.82 15.34
CA ALA A 5 27.52 -54.46 14.04
C ALA A 5 26.51 -53.78 13.11
N ALA A 6 25.23 -54.18 13.15
CA ALA A 6 24.17 -53.56 12.36
C ALA A 6 23.87 -52.12 12.80
N VAL A 7 23.89 -51.84 14.11
CA VAL A 7 23.66 -50.49 14.66
C VAL A 7 24.83 -49.56 14.35
N ALA A 8 26.07 -50.05 14.37
CA ALA A 8 27.24 -49.27 13.96
C ALA A 8 27.24 -48.94 12.46
N GLY A 9 26.77 -49.85 11.61
CA GLY A 9 26.64 -49.63 10.17
C GLY A 9 25.59 -48.57 9.80
N LEU A 10 24.43 -48.59 10.46
CA LEU A 10 23.38 -47.59 10.28
C LEU A 10 23.80 -46.19 10.75
N ALA A 11 24.55 -46.11 11.86
CA ALA A 11 25.10 -44.84 12.35
C ALA A 11 26.12 -44.23 11.37
N ALA A 12 26.97 -45.06 10.75
CA ALA A 12 27.93 -44.60 9.76
C ALA A 12 27.27 -44.08 8.47
N ILE A 13 26.19 -44.73 8.01
CA ILE A 13 25.43 -44.29 6.83
C ILE A 13 24.74 -42.95 7.09
N LEU A 14 24.17 -42.74 8.28
CA LEU A 14 23.53 -41.47 8.64
C LEU A 14 24.53 -40.31 8.74
N VAL A 15 25.73 -40.55 9.26
CA VAL A 15 26.79 -39.54 9.33
C VAL A 15 27.30 -39.18 7.94
N VAL A 16 27.49 -40.16 7.05
CA VAL A 16 27.89 -39.90 5.66
C VAL A 16 26.79 -39.15 4.90
N ALA A 17 25.51 -39.49 5.11
CA ALA A 17 24.39 -38.76 4.51
C ALA A 17 24.31 -37.31 5.01
N MET A 18 24.55 -37.04 6.30
CA MET A 18 24.64 -35.68 6.84
C MET A 18 25.84 -34.91 6.29
N VAL A 19 27.02 -35.52 6.18
CA VAL A 19 28.21 -34.85 5.63
C VAL A 19 28.03 -34.55 4.14
N VAL A 20 27.38 -35.43 3.37
CA VAL A 20 27.05 -35.17 1.96
C VAL A 20 25.96 -34.10 1.83
N ALA A 21 24.94 -34.07 2.70
CA ALA A 21 23.94 -33.01 2.72
C ALA A 21 24.55 -31.64 3.03
N VAL A 22 25.49 -31.58 3.98
CA VAL A 22 26.23 -30.35 4.32
C VAL A 22 27.20 -29.95 3.21
N ALA A 23 27.92 -30.90 2.60
CA ALA A 23 28.89 -30.61 1.53
C ALA A 23 28.21 -30.21 0.21
N VAL A 24 27.08 -30.84 -0.16
CA VAL A 24 26.32 -30.51 -1.37
C VAL A 24 25.49 -29.24 -1.16
N GLY A 25 25.07 -28.95 0.09
CA GLY A 25 24.45 -27.68 0.48
C GLY A 25 25.34 -26.45 0.30
N ILE A 26 26.66 -26.61 0.11
CA ILE A 26 27.62 -25.50 0.00
C ILE A 26 27.85 -25.02 -1.45
N THR A 27 27.25 -25.66 -2.47
CA THR A 27 27.48 -25.29 -3.88
C THR A 27 26.30 -24.63 -4.61
N LYS A 28 25.30 -24.11 -3.89
CA LYS A 28 24.38 -23.11 -4.44
C LYS A 28 24.59 -21.78 -3.73
N LYS A 29 25.40 -20.92 -4.33
CA LYS A 29 25.52 -19.51 -3.94
C LYS A 29 24.25 -18.77 -4.36
N HIS A 30 23.18 -18.95 -3.59
CA HIS A 30 22.20 -17.90 -3.34
C HIS A 30 22.56 -17.35 -1.97
N ASN A 31 22.75 -16.03 -1.85
CA ASN A 31 22.89 -15.37 -0.56
C ASN A 31 21.51 -15.41 0.13
N GLU A 32 21.14 -16.56 0.68
CA GLU A 32 20.07 -16.66 1.68
C GLU A 32 20.73 -16.38 3.03
N GLY A 33 20.54 -15.16 3.53
CA GLY A 33 20.83 -14.88 4.94
C GLY A 33 19.96 -15.81 5.80
N GLU A 34 20.54 -16.37 6.86
CA GLU A 34 19.81 -17.26 7.76
C GLU A 34 18.78 -16.42 8.55
N ILE A 35 17.52 -16.43 8.10
CA ILE A 35 16.43 -15.66 8.73
C ILE A 35 16.02 -16.34 10.03
N SER A 36 15.91 -15.54 11.09
CA SER A 36 15.52 -16.05 12.41
C SER A 36 14.11 -16.67 12.38
N ALA A 37 13.95 -17.83 13.04
CA ALA A 37 12.64 -18.46 13.25
C ALA A 37 11.64 -17.54 13.98
N GLY A 38 12.12 -16.53 14.71
CA GLY A 38 11.29 -15.47 15.29
C GLY A 38 10.71 -14.53 14.23
N SER A 39 11.52 -14.12 13.24
CA SER A 39 11.13 -13.28 12.12
C SER A 39 10.06 -13.97 11.26
N THR A 40 10.21 -15.27 10.98
CA THR A 40 9.18 -16.05 10.25
C THR A 40 7.82 -16.04 10.94
N LYS A 41 7.78 -16.19 12.27
CA LYS A 41 6.52 -16.15 13.04
C LYS A 41 5.90 -14.75 13.07
N ALA A 42 6.74 -13.71 13.12
CA ALA A 42 6.27 -12.33 13.07
C ALA A 42 5.67 -12.00 11.70
N VAL A 43 6.30 -12.45 10.61
CA VAL A 43 5.76 -12.36 9.24
C VAL A 43 4.41 -13.09 9.13
N GLN A 44 4.32 -14.32 9.62
CA GLN A 44 3.04 -15.07 9.62
C GLN A 44 1.95 -14.32 10.39
N SER A 45 2.27 -13.73 11.54
CA SER A 45 1.29 -12.98 12.33
C SER A 45 0.84 -11.69 11.65
N ILE A 46 1.72 -11.00 10.94
CA ILE A 46 1.38 -9.73 10.27
C ILE A 46 0.65 -9.96 8.95
N CYS A 47 0.91 -11.09 8.29
CA CYS A 47 0.25 -11.51 7.06
C CYS A 47 -1.07 -12.25 7.28
N ALA A 48 -1.31 -12.84 8.46
CA ALA A 48 -2.54 -13.55 8.80
C ALA A 48 -3.86 -12.79 8.52
N PRO A 49 -3.98 -11.47 8.76
CA PRO A 49 -5.20 -10.75 8.48
C PRO A 49 -5.31 -10.22 7.03
N THR A 50 -4.40 -10.59 6.14
CA THR A 50 -4.35 -10.10 4.75
C THR A 50 -5.10 -11.01 3.78
N ASP A 51 -5.66 -10.45 2.71
CA ASP A 51 -6.40 -11.21 1.71
C ASP A 51 -5.49 -12.07 0.80
N TYR A 52 -4.21 -11.70 0.67
CA TYR A 52 -3.23 -12.39 -0.19
C TYR A 52 -2.00 -12.85 0.61
N ILE A 53 -2.20 -13.79 1.54
CA ILE A 53 -1.19 -14.29 2.50
C ILE A 53 0.12 -14.69 1.81
N ASP A 54 0.07 -15.53 0.77
CA ASP A 54 1.29 -16.00 0.08
C ASP A 54 2.12 -14.84 -0.51
N THR A 55 1.43 -13.82 -1.03
CA THR A 55 2.09 -12.63 -1.58
C THR A 55 2.69 -11.77 -0.46
N CYS A 56 2.00 -11.68 0.69
CA CYS A 56 2.52 -11.01 1.88
C CYS A 56 3.78 -11.69 2.42
N GLU A 57 3.75 -13.02 2.62
CA GLU A 57 4.89 -13.76 3.14
C GLU A 57 6.09 -13.71 2.19
N LYS A 58 5.84 -13.83 0.88
CA LYS A 58 6.88 -13.68 -0.14
C LYS A 58 7.48 -12.27 -0.17
N SER A 59 6.68 -11.23 0.06
CA SER A 59 7.17 -9.84 0.09
C SER A 59 8.07 -9.54 1.29
N LEU A 60 7.87 -10.28 2.39
CA LEU A 60 8.62 -10.13 3.63
C LEU A 60 9.64 -11.26 3.83
N SER A 61 9.89 -12.07 2.80
CA SER A 61 10.73 -13.25 2.91
C SER A 61 12.18 -12.94 3.23
N ASP A 62 12.64 -11.70 3.05
CA ASP A 62 14.01 -11.25 3.34
C ASP A 62 14.08 -10.40 4.64
N ALA A 63 12.94 -10.19 5.32
CA ALA A 63 12.87 -9.35 6.51
C ALA A 63 13.35 -10.12 7.75
N ASP A 64 14.51 -9.76 8.29
CA ASP A 64 15.02 -10.31 9.56
C ASP A 64 14.70 -9.39 10.74
N THR A 65 13.41 -9.25 11.04
CA THR A 65 12.93 -8.46 12.17
C THR A 65 11.63 -9.02 12.72
N THR A 66 11.43 -8.83 14.02
CA THR A 66 10.17 -9.12 14.73
C THR A 66 9.38 -7.85 15.04
N ASP A 67 9.95 -6.68 14.75
CA ASP A 67 9.32 -5.39 15.02
C ASP A 67 8.24 -5.08 13.96
N PRO A 68 6.97 -4.88 14.35
CA PRO A 68 5.88 -4.62 13.41
C PRO A 68 6.07 -3.36 12.56
N LYS A 69 6.73 -2.31 13.10
CA LYS A 69 6.99 -1.07 12.35
C LYS A 69 8.04 -1.33 11.28
N GLU A 70 9.09 -2.07 11.60
CA GLU A 70 10.12 -2.45 10.61
C GLU A 70 9.58 -3.45 9.57
N LEU A 71 8.67 -4.36 9.95
CA LEU A 71 7.97 -5.24 8.99
C LEU A 71 7.07 -4.46 8.03
N ILE A 72 6.29 -3.49 8.56
CA ILE A 72 5.47 -2.60 7.72
C ILE A 72 6.40 -1.83 6.77
N LYS A 73 7.47 -1.22 7.28
CA LYS A 73 8.45 -0.52 6.46
C LYS A 73 9.05 -1.41 5.37
N ALA A 74 9.46 -2.63 5.69
CA ALA A 74 9.98 -3.59 4.72
C ALA A 74 8.95 -3.94 3.63
N ALA A 75 7.68 -4.16 4.00
CA ALA A 75 6.60 -4.41 3.04
C ALA A 75 6.39 -3.22 2.09
N PHE A 76 6.46 -1.99 2.61
CA PHE A 76 6.33 -0.77 1.82
C PHE A 76 7.54 -0.55 0.91
N GLU A 77 8.78 -0.74 1.39
CA GLU A 77 10.00 -0.66 0.59
C GLU A 77 10.01 -1.71 -0.53
N PHE A 78 9.55 -2.94 -0.23
CA PHE A 78 9.37 -3.98 -1.23
C PHE A 78 8.33 -3.57 -2.29
N THR A 79 7.22 -2.95 -1.86
CA THR A 79 6.19 -2.46 -2.78
C THR A 79 6.71 -1.32 -3.65
N GLU A 80 7.42 -0.34 -3.07
CA GLU A 80 8.05 0.76 -3.81
C GLU A 80 9.07 0.23 -4.82
N LYS A 81 9.91 -0.73 -4.43
CA LYS A 81 10.90 -1.34 -5.32
C LYS A 81 10.24 -2.10 -6.47
N ASN A 82 9.22 -2.92 -6.19
CA ASN A 82 8.50 -3.65 -7.24
C ASN A 82 7.78 -2.70 -8.21
N ILE A 83 7.21 -1.60 -7.72
CA ILE A 83 6.56 -0.63 -8.59
C ILE A 83 7.63 0.16 -9.37
N GLY A 84 8.63 0.74 -8.70
CA GLY A 84 9.66 1.58 -9.31
C GLY A 84 10.59 0.85 -10.30
N ASP A 85 11.15 -0.30 -9.92
CA ASP A 85 12.09 -1.05 -10.75
C ASP A 85 11.40 -1.71 -11.94
N VAL A 86 10.16 -2.20 -11.75
CA VAL A 86 9.43 -2.87 -12.83
C VAL A 86 8.88 -1.88 -13.86
N ILE A 87 8.47 -0.68 -13.44
CA ILE A 87 7.95 0.33 -14.37
C ILE A 87 9.07 0.98 -15.19
N LYS A 88 10.21 1.35 -14.60
CA LYS A 88 11.16 2.23 -15.32
C LYS A 88 12.28 1.49 -16.04
N ASN A 89 12.65 0.28 -15.57
CA ASN A 89 13.84 -0.42 -16.07
C ASN A 89 13.57 -1.82 -16.62
N SER A 90 12.34 -2.34 -16.52
CA SER A 90 12.02 -3.67 -17.01
C SER A 90 12.04 -3.75 -18.55
N PRO A 91 12.62 -4.82 -19.12
CA PRO A 91 12.49 -5.12 -20.56
C PRO A 91 11.03 -5.15 -21.02
N LEU A 92 10.12 -5.68 -20.18
CA LEU A 92 8.69 -5.75 -20.45
C LEU A 92 8.09 -4.36 -20.68
N PHE A 93 8.57 -3.36 -19.95
CA PHE A 93 8.10 -1.99 -20.06
C PHE A 93 8.56 -1.34 -21.37
N LYS A 94 9.82 -1.57 -21.77
CA LYS A 94 10.35 -1.10 -23.06
C LYS A 94 9.64 -1.75 -24.23
N GLU A 95 9.30 -3.02 -24.10
CA GLU A 95 8.51 -3.77 -25.07
C GLU A 95 7.10 -3.19 -25.19
N ALA A 96 6.41 -2.97 -24.06
CA ALA A 96 5.10 -2.34 -24.04
C ALA A 96 5.09 -0.90 -24.58
N ALA A 97 6.20 -0.17 -24.43
CA ALA A 97 6.33 1.19 -24.95
C ALA A 97 6.52 1.23 -26.47
N SER A 98 7.03 0.13 -27.04
CA SER A 98 7.36 0.03 -28.46
C SER A 98 6.26 -0.64 -29.28
N ASP A 99 5.36 -1.37 -28.62
CA ASP A 99 4.27 -2.09 -29.25
C ASP A 99 3.03 -1.19 -29.44
N ASP A 100 2.49 -1.15 -30.65
CA ASP A 100 1.39 -0.26 -31.04
C ASP A 100 0.09 -0.54 -30.29
N SER A 101 -0.12 -1.80 -29.89
CA SER A 101 -1.28 -2.27 -29.15
C SER A 101 -1.23 -1.85 -27.68
N THR A 102 -0.03 -1.71 -27.10
CA THR A 102 0.15 -1.46 -25.65
C THR A 102 0.64 -0.05 -25.31
N LYS A 103 1.20 0.71 -26.26
CA LYS A 103 1.77 2.06 -26.00
C LYS A 103 0.79 3.04 -25.34
N GLN A 104 -0.49 3.02 -25.73
CA GLN A 104 -1.48 3.95 -25.19
C GLN A 104 -1.90 3.53 -23.78
N ALA A 105 -2.11 2.23 -23.58
CA ALA A 105 -2.37 1.65 -22.26
C ALA A 105 -1.22 1.96 -21.29
N LEU A 106 0.03 1.86 -21.78
CA LEU A 106 1.21 2.16 -21.01
C LEU A 106 1.29 3.62 -20.60
N ALA A 107 0.95 4.57 -21.50
CA ALA A 107 0.96 5.99 -21.17
C ALA A 107 -0.02 6.33 -20.05
N ILE A 108 -1.25 5.81 -20.12
CA ILE A 108 -2.26 5.94 -19.05
C ILE A 108 -1.73 5.33 -17.75
N CYS A 109 -1.17 4.12 -17.86
CA CYS A 109 -0.61 3.40 -16.73
C CYS A 109 0.53 4.15 -16.03
N GLN A 110 1.42 4.81 -16.79
CA GLN A 110 2.51 5.60 -16.23
C GLN A 110 2.01 6.74 -15.36
N GLU A 111 1.00 7.47 -15.85
CA GLU A 111 0.43 8.61 -15.14
C GLU A 111 -0.17 8.19 -13.78
N VAL A 112 -0.93 7.10 -13.77
CA VAL A 112 -1.56 6.59 -12.55
C VAL A 112 -0.54 5.93 -11.61
N LEU A 113 0.48 5.26 -12.13
CA LEU A 113 1.52 4.65 -11.29
C LEU A 113 2.48 5.67 -10.67
N ASP A 114 2.83 6.75 -11.39
CA ASP A 114 3.58 7.84 -10.77
C ASP A 114 2.74 8.51 -9.66
N THR A 115 1.41 8.58 -9.79
CA THR A 115 0.52 9.00 -8.69
C THR A 115 0.59 8.02 -7.51
N ALA A 116 0.51 6.72 -7.78
CA ALA A 116 0.57 5.68 -6.77
C ALA A 116 1.88 5.69 -5.98
N ILE A 117 3.03 5.87 -6.66
CA ILE A 117 4.34 5.98 -6.00
C ILE A 117 4.37 7.19 -5.04
N ASP A 118 3.86 8.34 -5.46
CA ASP A 118 3.83 9.54 -4.62
C ASP A 118 2.94 9.34 -3.37
N ASP A 119 1.78 8.71 -3.53
CA ASP A 119 0.88 8.40 -2.42
C ASP A 119 1.47 7.34 -1.46
N LEU A 120 2.21 6.35 -1.99
CA LEU A 120 2.99 5.40 -1.17
C LEU A 120 4.10 6.09 -0.39
N LYS A 121 4.80 7.06 -0.97
CA LYS A 121 5.84 7.83 -0.26
C LYS A 121 5.25 8.69 0.85
N ARG A 122 4.14 9.37 0.58
CA ARG A 122 3.40 10.13 1.60
C ARG A 122 2.94 9.24 2.75
N SER A 123 2.48 8.04 2.43
CA SER A 123 2.15 7.00 3.40
C SER A 123 3.35 6.67 4.29
N PHE A 124 4.51 6.46 3.69
CA PHE A 124 5.74 6.13 4.40
C PHE A 124 6.21 7.24 5.35
N ASP A 125 6.23 8.49 4.89
CA ASP A 125 6.67 9.63 5.71
C ASP A 125 5.87 9.73 7.02
N LYS A 126 4.58 9.35 7.00
CA LYS A 126 3.72 9.31 8.20
C LYS A 126 4.01 8.15 9.15
N VAL A 127 4.45 7.00 8.62
CA VAL A 127 4.89 5.86 9.46
C VAL A 127 6.23 6.16 10.12
N GLY A 128 7.12 6.89 9.44
CA GLY A 128 8.42 7.31 9.97
C GLY A 128 8.28 8.20 11.21
N GLU A 129 7.43 9.24 11.12
CA GLU A 129 7.16 10.24 12.16
C GLU A 129 6.15 9.80 13.24
N PHE A 130 5.91 8.50 13.39
CA PHE A 130 4.84 7.96 14.24
C PHE A 130 4.88 8.49 15.69
N ASP A 131 4.06 9.51 15.92
CA ASP A 131 3.65 10.03 17.21
C ASP A 131 2.39 9.27 17.65
N ALA A 132 2.51 8.50 18.74
CA ALA A 132 1.41 7.72 19.29
C ALA A 132 0.16 8.56 19.60
N SER A 133 0.31 9.86 19.87
CA SER A 133 -0.81 10.78 20.10
C SER A 133 -1.64 11.08 18.85
N LYS A 134 -1.07 10.86 17.66
CA LYS A 134 -1.69 11.07 16.34
C LYS A 134 -1.85 9.78 15.54
N ALA A 135 -1.62 8.62 16.16
CA ALA A 135 -1.67 7.32 15.51
C ALA A 135 -2.95 7.11 14.68
N ASN A 136 -4.11 7.51 15.19
CA ASN A 136 -5.37 7.38 14.46
C ASN A 136 -5.42 8.28 13.20
N GLU A 137 -4.86 9.49 13.24
CA GLU A 137 -4.81 10.35 12.06
C GLU A 137 -3.88 9.77 10.99
N TYR A 138 -2.71 9.28 11.39
CA TYR A 138 -1.78 8.62 10.47
C TYR A 138 -2.37 7.35 9.86
N LEU A 139 -3.09 6.55 10.64
CA LEU A 139 -3.73 5.33 10.14
C LEU A 139 -4.86 5.62 9.15
N GLU A 140 -5.64 6.68 9.34
CA GLU A 140 -6.69 7.08 8.40
C GLU A 140 -6.10 7.66 7.10
N ASP A 141 -5.03 8.46 7.18
CA ASP A 141 -4.30 8.94 6.01
C ASP A 141 -3.69 7.76 5.23
N LEU A 142 -3.06 6.80 5.92
CA LEU A 142 -2.53 5.57 5.33
C LEU A 142 -3.59 4.75 4.60
N LYS A 143 -4.76 4.53 5.22
CA LYS A 143 -5.87 3.83 4.57
C LYS A 143 -6.32 4.55 3.30
N THR A 144 -6.39 5.88 3.35
CA THR A 144 -6.82 6.71 2.22
C THR A 144 -5.85 6.58 1.05
N TRP A 145 -4.55 6.78 1.29
CA TRP A 145 -3.53 6.70 0.25
C TRP A 145 -3.35 5.28 -0.30
N LEU A 146 -3.37 4.25 0.54
CA LEU A 146 -3.32 2.86 0.06
C LEU A 146 -4.55 2.49 -0.77
N SER A 147 -5.73 2.97 -0.40
CA SER A 147 -6.94 2.77 -1.20
C SER A 147 -6.80 3.43 -2.58
N ALA A 148 -6.26 4.66 -2.63
CA ALA A 148 -5.99 5.35 -3.90
C ALA A 148 -4.96 4.59 -4.77
N VAL A 149 -3.90 4.05 -4.16
CA VAL A 149 -2.89 3.22 -4.84
C VAL A 149 -3.53 1.98 -5.48
N ILE A 150 -4.41 1.28 -4.75
CA ILE A 150 -5.14 0.12 -5.28
C ILE A 150 -5.98 0.51 -6.49
N THR A 151 -6.71 1.62 -6.43
CA THR A 151 -7.51 2.14 -7.55
C THR A 151 -6.65 2.54 -8.75
N ASN A 152 -5.47 3.12 -8.51
CA ASN A 152 -4.52 3.45 -9.58
C ASN A 152 -3.97 2.17 -10.26
N HIS A 153 -3.68 1.12 -9.48
CA HIS A 153 -3.32 -0.19 -10.04
C HIS A 153 -4.44 -0.78 -10.89
N GLU A 154 -5.69 -0.75 -10.41
CA GLU A 154 -6.85 -1.21 -11.17
C GLU A 154 -7.02 -0.42 -12.47
N THR A 155 -6.96 0.91 -12.41
CA THR A 155 -7.05 1.77 -13.60
C THR A 155 -5.96 1.44 -14.64
N CYS A 156 -4.73 1.17 -14.18
CA CYS A 156 -3.69 0.73 -15.08
C CYS A 156 -3.99 -0.66 -15.67
N ILE A 157 -4.44 -1.65 -14.87
CA ILE A 157 -4.83 -2.99 -15.37
C ILE A 157 -5.92 -2.87 -16.44
N ASP A 158 -6.94 -2.06 -16.19
CA ASP A 158 -8.06 -1.81 -17.09
C ASP A 158 -7.59 -1.23 -18.43
N ALA A 159 -6.58 -0.35 -18.40
CA ALA A 159 -5.98 0.20 -19.63
C ALA A 159 -5.42 -0.90 -20.55
N PHE A 160 -4.99 -2.05 -19.99
CA PHE A 160 -4.45 -3.18 -20.75
C PHE A 160 -5.50 -4.21 -21.20
N GLU A 161 -6.77 -4.12 -20.78
CA GLU A 161 -7.79 -5.15 -21.08
C GLU A 161 -8.01 -5.39 -22.58
N ASN A 162 -7.96 -4.31 -23.38
CA ASN A 162 -8.21 -4.37 -24.83
C ASN A 162 -6.94 -4.51 -25.67
N THR A 163 -5.79 -4.73 -25.03
CA THR A 163 -4.53 -4.89 -25.73
C THR A 163 -4.41 -6.31 -26.29
N THR A 164 -3.86 -6.43 -27.49
CA THR A 164 -3.54 -7.70 -28.13
C THR A 164 -2.08 -8.07 -27.88
N GLY A 165 -1.81 -9.35 -27.61
CA GLY A 165 -0.45 -9.89 -27.47
C GLY A 165 -0.04 -10.23 -26.03
N ASP A 166 1.07 -10.95 -25.92
CA ASP A 166 1.61 -11.47 -24.66
C ASP A 166 2.16 -10.38 -23.73
N THR A 167 2.61 -9.26 -24.30
CA THR A 167 3.16 -8.11 -23.56
C THR A 167 2.11 -7.46 -22.65
N GLY A 168 0.89 -7.26 -23.14
CA GLY A 168 -0.22 -6.72 -22.35
C GLY A 168 -0.62 -7.66 -21.21
N GLU A 169 -0.66 -8.97 -21.45
CA GLU A 169 -0.96 -9.98 -20.43
C GLU A 169 0.10 -10.01 -19.33
N LYS A 170 1.39 -10.00 -19.70
CA LYS A 170 2.50 -9.91 -18.74
C LYS A 170 2.43 -8.63 -17.91
N MET A 171 2.07 -7.50 -18.53
CA MET A 171 1.92 -6.24 -17.81
C MET A 171 0.78 -6.31 -16.79
N LYS A 172 -0.38 -6.84 -17.15
CA LYS A 172 -1.50 -7.07 -16.21
C LYS A 172 -1.09 -7.92 -15.02
N ASN A 173 -0.32 -9.00 -15.23
CA ASN A 173 0.13 -9.88 -14.14
C ASN A 173 1.07 -9.16 -13.15
N VAL A 174 1.99 -8.34 -13.66
CA VAL A 174 2.84 -7.49 -12.83
C VAL A 174 1.99 -6.54 -11.98
N LEU A 175 1.04 -5.86 -12.62
CA LEU A 175 0.17 -4.87 -11.95
C LEU A 175 -0.79 -5.52 -10.95
N GLN A 176 -1.28 -6.73 -11.23
CA GLN A 176 -2.07 -7.51 -10.28
C GLN A 176 -1.25 -7.86 -9.04
N THR A 177 0.02 -8.22 -9.20
CA THR A 177 0.91 -8.49 -8.06
C THR A 177 1.10 -7.21 -7.23
N ALA A 178 1.32 -6.06 -7.88
CA ALA A 178 1.40 -4.76 -7.20
C ALA A 178 0.11 -4.41 -6.44
N ARG A 179 -1.05 -4.63 -7.06
CA ARG A 179 -2.38 -4.46 -6.43
C ARG A 179 -2.54 -5.34 -5.20
N GLN A 180 -2.19 -6.62 -5.29
CA GLN A 180 -2.27 -7.56 -4.17
C GLN A 180 -1.40 -7.13 -2.99
N MET A 181 -0.18 -6.66 -3.24
CA MET A 181 0.69 -6.11 -2.19
C MET A 181 0.09 -4.87 -1.52
N SER A 182 -0.45 -3.93 -2.30
CA SER A 182 -1.12 -2.75 -1.74
C SER A 182 -2.36 -3.12 -0.92
N SER A 183 -3.12 -4.13 -1.35
CA SER A 183 -4.26 -4.68 -0.60
C SER A 183 -3.82 -5.28 0.74
N ASN A 184 -2.73 -6.05 0.75
CA ASN A 184 -2.16 -6.58 1.99
C ASN A 184 -1.70 -5.47 2.92
N GLY A 185 -1.02 -4.44 2.39
CA GLY A 185 -0.64 -3.26 3.15
C GLY A 185 -1.84 -2.56 3.80
N LEU A 186 -2.95 -2.42 3.05
CA LEU A 186 -4.19 -1.82 3.56
C LEU A 186 -4.81 -2.67 4.68
N ALA A 187 -4.81 -4.00 4.52
CA ALA A 187 -5.29 -4.91 5.55
C ALA A 187 -4.43 -4.82 6.83
N MET A 188 -3.11 -4.75 6.71
CA MET A 188 -2.18 -4.58 7.84
C MET A 188 -2.45 -3.26 8.60
N VAL A 189 -2.56 -2.14 7.88
CA VAL A 189 -2.88 -0.82 8.47
C VAL A 189 -4.26 -0.83 9.14
N SER A 190 -5.25 -1.48 8.52
CA SER A 190 -6.61 -1.58 9.06
C SER A 190 -6.67 -2.37 10.36
N ASN A 191 -5.89 -3.45 10.47
CA ASN A 191 -5.79 -4.24 11.70
C ASN A 191 -4.98 -3.51 12.78
N MET A 192 -3.97 -2.73 12.42
CA MET A 192 -3.27 -1.86 13.38
C MET A 192 -4.21 -0.81 13.99
N SER A 193 -5.12 -0.26 13.18
CA SER A 193 -6.18 0.67 13.64
C SER A 193 -7.17 0.03 14.61
N SER A 194 -7.61 -1.22 14.36
CA SER A 194 -8.51 -1.92 15.26
C SER A 194 -7.85 -2.26 16.61
N ILE A 195 -6.57 -2.64 16.59
CA ILE A 195 -5.77 -2.91 17.80
C ILE A 195 -5.55 -1.64 18.61
N PHE A 196 -5.11 -0.55 17.97
CA PHE A 196 -4.89 0.74 18.65
C PHE A 196 -6.18 1.27 19.29
N THR A 197 -7.29 1.20 18.57
CA THR A 197 -8.61 1.58 19.08
C THR A 197 -8.99 0.73 20.29
N SER A 198 -8.75 -0.59 20.23
CA SER A 198 -9.04 -1.53 21.32
C SER A 198 -8.19 -1.24 22.58
N LEU A 199 -6.90 -0.95 22.43
CA LEU A 199 -6.01 -0.57 23.53
C LEU A 199 -6.38 0.80 24.14
N GLN A 200 -6.72 1.80 23.32
CA GLN A 200 -7.17 3.11 23.78
C GLN A 200 -8.46 2.99 24.61
N THR A 201 -9.36 2.07 24.23
CA THR A 201 -10.58 1.77 24.99
C THR A 201 -10.37 0.89 26.23
N GLY A 202 -9.22 0.23 26.35
CA GLY A 202 -8.85 -0.58 27.52
C GLY A 202 -8.43 0.24 28.75
N SER A 203 -8.20 1.55 28.60
CA SER A 203 -7.76 2.46 29.67
C SER A 203 -8.89 3.29 30.31
N ALA A 204 -10.14 3.18 29.87
CA ALA A 204 -11.26 3.82 30.56
C ALA A 204 -12.57 3.07 30.31
N ALA A 205 -13.13 2.55 31.38
CA ALA A 205 -14.46 1.98 31.41
C ALA A 205 -15.50 2.93 30.82
N SER A 206 -16.08 2.55 29.69
CA SER A 206 -17.52 2.68 29.42
C SER A 206 -17.83 1.97 28.11
N ARG A 207 -18.59 0.87 28.21
CA ARG A 207 -19.29 0.25 27.07
C ARG A 207 -20.17 1.32 26.44
N LYS A 208 -19.66 1.97 25.38
CA LYS A 208 -20.50 2.79 24.52
C LYS A 208 -21.14 1.84 23.51
N LEU A 209 -22.36 1.42 23.84
CA LEU A 209 -23.29 0.77 22.92
C LEU A 209 -23.29 1.57 21.61
N LEU A 210 -23.04 0.86 20.50
CA LEU A 210 -23.34 1.35 19.16
C LEU A 210 -24.85 1.55 19.12
N SER A 211 -25.27 2.80 19.27
CA SER A 211 -26.61 3.23 18.92
C SER A 211 -26.75 3.03 17.41
N GLU A 212 -27.62 2.11 17.01
CA GLU A 212 -28.32 2.17 15.73
C GLU A 212 -28.98 3.55 15.66
N GLU A 213 -28.32 4.50 15.01
CA GLU A 213 -29.00 5.61 14.38
C GLU A 213 -28.65 5.53 12.90
N GLU A 214 -29.67 5.09 12.18
CA GLU A 214 -29.70 4.89 10.74
C GLU A 214 -29.29 6.18 10.00
N ALA A 215 -28.59 5.97 8.89
CA ALA A 215 -28.51 6.88 7.75
C ALA A 215 -27.95 8.29 7.99
N ASP A 216 -26.63 8.39 8.13
CA ASP A 216 -25.84 9.56 7.67
C ASP A 216 -24.38 9.13 7.37
N LEU A 217 -24.25 8.03 6.63
CA LEU A 217 -23.02 7.26 6.40
C LEU A 217 -21.96 7.94 5.52
N PHE A 218 -22.12 9.21 5.14
CA PHE A 218 -21.16 9.89 4.25
C PHE A 218 -20.26 10.94 4.91
N ILE A 219 -20.50 11.31 6.18
CA ILE A 219 -19.77 12.41 6.81
C ILE A 219 -19.34 12.04 8.23
N SER A 220 -18.04 11.72 8.37
CA SER A 220 -17.37 11.53 9.67
C SER A 220 -17.55 12.75 10.58
N LYS A 221 -17.47 12.59 11.91
CA LYS A 221 -17.53 13.71 12.86
C LYS A 221 -16.50 14.82 12.55
N LYS A 222 -15.33 14.46 12.03
CA LYS A 222 -14.31 15.42 11.56
C LYS A 222 -14.85 16.24 10.38
N GLN A 223 -15.56 15.59 9.46
CA GLN A 223 -16.15 16.19 8.26
C GLN A 223 -17.39 17.04 8.57
N ARG A 224 -18.14 16.72 9.64
CA ARG A 224 -19.14 17.64 10.23
C ARG A 224 -18.49 18.87 10.86
N SER A 225 -17.33 18.69 11.48
CA SER A 225 -16.50 19.81 11.98
C SER A 225 -15.94 20.67 10.84
N LEU A 226 -15.68 20.10 9.66
CA LEU A 226 -15.26 20.85 8.47
C LEU A 226 -16.34 21.82 7.97
N LEU A 227 -17.61 21.46 8.10
CA LEU A 227 -18.74 22.35 7.77
C LEU A 227 -18.87 23.54 8.75
N ALA A 228 -18.23 23.46 9.92
CA ALA A 228 -18.15 24.54 10.89
C ALA A 228 -16.87 25.40 10.74
N LEU A 229 -15.95 25.03 9.85
CA LEU A 229 -14.75 25.83 9.57
C LEU A 229 -15.08 27.04 8.68
N GLN A 230 -14.45 28.17 8.98
CA GLN A 230 -14.50 29.34 8.10
C GLN A 230 -13.79 29.00 6.78
N PRO A 231 -14.48 29.12 5.63
CA PRO A 231 -13.88 28.79 4.34
C PRO A 231 -12.77 29.79 3.98
N ASN A 232 -11.66 29.28 3.45
CA ASN A 232 -10.56 30.11 2.94
C ASN A 232 -10.95 30.79 1.63
N ALA A 233 -11.76 30.11 0.81
CA ALA A 233 -12.28 30.65 -0.43
C ALA A 233 -13.75 30.26 -0.64
N VAL A 234 -14.52 31.14 -1.29
CA VAL A 234 -15.93 30.88 -1.64
C VAL A 234 -16.12 30.99 -3.14
N VAL A 235 -16.68 29.95 -3.75
CA VAL A 235 -17.05 29.92 -5.17
C VAL A 235 -18.55 30.13 -5.30
N ALA A 236 -18.96 31.11 -6.10
CA ALA A 236 -20.37 31.34 -6.40
C ALA A 236 -20.55 31.93 -7.81
N GLN A 237 -21.36 31.25 -8.66
CA GLN A 237 -21.64 31.70 -10.03
C GLN A 237 -22.41 33.02 -10.09
N ASP A 238 -23.23 33.29 -9.08
CA ASP A 238 -24.01 34.52 -8.92
C ASP A 238 -23.13 35.75 -8.59
N GLY A 239 -21.82 35.55 -8.38
CA GLY A 239 -20.88 36.60 -8.03
C GLY A 239 -20.88 36.99 -6.55
N SER A 240 -21.63 36.28 -5.70
CA SER A 240 -21.65 36.50 -4.24
C SER A 240 -20.48 35.88 -3.48
N GLY A 241 -19.57 35.20 -4.21
CA GLY A 241 -18.35 34.59 -3.71
C GLY A 241 -17.10 35.31 -4.22
N GLN A 242 -15.92 34.86 -3.77
CA GLN A 242 -14.62 35.36 -4.22
C GLN A 242 -14.29 34.92 -5.65
N PHE A 243 -14.75 33.74 -6.05
CA PHE A 243 -14.50 33.16 -7.37
C PHE A 243 -15.81 32.74 -8.04
N LYS A 244 -15.87 32.81 -9.38
CA LYS A 244 -17.02 32.32 -10.16
C LYS A 244 -16.87 30.87 -10.63
N THR A 245 -15.64 30.37 -10.69
CA THR A 245 -15.28 29.03 -11.15
C THR A 245 -14.48 28.30 -10.08
N ILE A 246 -14.59 26.97 -10.06
CA ILE A 246 -13.88 26.10 -9.14
C ILE A 246 -12.38 26.12 -9.48
N SER A 247 -12.01 26.07 -10.77
CA SER A 247 -10.61 26.15 -11.21
C SER A 247 -9.88 27.42 -10.74
N ALA A 248 -10.57 28.57 -10.69
CA ALA A 248 -9.98 29.81 -10.21
C ALA A 248 -9.71 29.79 -8.69
N ALA A 249 -10.61 29.17 -7.93
CA ALA A 249 -10.38 28.98 -6.50
C ALA A 249 -9.22 28.02 -6.23
N ILE A 250 -9.11 26.93 -6.99
CA ILE A 250 -7.97 26.00 -6.90
C ILE A 250 -6.65 26.69 -7.24
N ALA A 251 -6.64 27.56 -8.25
CA ALA A 251 -5.45 28.32 -8.63
C ALA A 251 -4.95 29.24 -7.48
N SER A 252 -5.85 29.70 -6.61
CA SER A 252 -5.53 30.58 -5.48
C SER A 252 -4.90 29.87 -4.27
N VAL A 253 -4.98 28.53 -4.22
CA VAL A 253 -4.35 27.75 -3.14
C VAL A 253 -2.84 27.97 -3.21
N PRO A 254 -2.11 28.17 -2.09
CA PRO A 254 -0.64 28.31 -2.12
C PRO A 254 0.05 27.04 -2.67
N GLN A 255 1.20 27.18 -3.34
CA GLN A 255 2.03 26.03 -3.72
C GLN A 255 2.66 25.39 -2.48
N LYS A 256 2.81 24.04 -2.47
CA LYS A 256 3.32 23.26 -1.32
C LYS A 256 2.61 23.55 0.01
N ASN A 257 1.29 23.75 -0.06
CA ASN A 257 0.51 24.02 1.12
C ASN A 257 0.32 22.74 1.96
N ASN A 258 0.99 22.68 3.12
CA ASN A 258 0.85 21.57 4.06
C ASN A 258 -0.30 21.77 5.06
N GLN A 259 -1.09 22.84 4.92
CA GLN A 259 -2.24 23.15 5.76
C GLN A 259 -3.54 22.93 4.98
N MET A 260 -4.59 22.51 5.69
CA MET A 260 -5.91 22.32 5.09
C MET A 260 -6.45 23.64 4.52
N PHE A 261 -6.84 23.64 3.24
CA PHE A 261 -7.45 24.78 2.57
C PHE A 261 -8.90 24.45 2.19
N VAL A 262 -9.86 25.14 2.78
CA VAL A 262 -11.29 24.86 2.62
C VAL A 262 -11.88 25.79 1.56
N ILE A 263 -12.32 25.22 0.44
CA ILE A 263 -13.06 25.92 -0.62
C ILE A 263 -14.54 25.59 -0.47
N HIS A 264 -15.37 26.59 -0.17
CA HIS A 264 -16.82 26.44 -0.13
C HIS A 264 -17.43 26.78 -1.48
N VAL A 265 -17.98 25.77 -2.16
CA VAL A 265 -18.70 25.92 -3.42
C VAL A 265 -20.19 26.08 -3.13
N LYS A 266 -20.77 27.23 -3.45
CA LYS A 266 -22.22 27.45 -3.33
C LYS A 266 -22.99 26.60 -4.33
N ALA A 267 -24.22 26.23 -3.98
CA ALA A 267 -25.12 25.46 -4.85
C ALA A 267 -25.26 26.15 -6.22
N GLY A 268 -25.05 25.38 -7.28
CA GLY A 268 -25.04 25.87 -8.66
C GLY A 268 -24.57 24.78 -9.63
N VAL A 269 -24.74 25.01 -10.93
CA VAL A 269 -24.32 24.07 -11.97
C VAL A 269 -23.04 24.57 -12.62
N TYR A 270 -21.91 23.98 -12.24
CA TYR A 270 -20.59 24.32 -12.74
C TYR A 270 -20.23 23.44 -13.95
N LYS A 271 -20.13 24.04 -15.14
CA LYS A 271 -19.72 23.34 -16.37
C LYS A 271 -18.25 23.61 -16.65
N GLU A 272 -17.37 22.92 -15.94
CA GLU A 272 -15.92 23.09 -16.04
C GLU A 272 -15.20 21.74 -15.91
N SER A 273 -14.04 21.62 -16.57
CA SER A 273 -13.11 20.51 -16.34
C SER A 273 -12.14 20.93 -15.25
N VAL A 274 -12.29 20.34 -14.07
CA VAL A 274 -11.48 20.71 -12.90
C VAL A 274 -10.25 19.82 -12.84
N GLU A 275 -9.09 20.44 -12.98
CA GLU A 275 -7.80 19.78 -12.73
C GLU A 275 -7.27 20.27 -11.38
N ILE A 276 -6.94 19.32 -10.49
CA ILE A 276 -6.33 19.62 -9.20
C ILE A 276 -4.83 19.35 -9.36
N PRO A 277 -4.00 20.39 -9.59
CA PRO A 277 -2.58 20.19 -9.81
C PRO A 277 -1.93 19.68 -8.53
N ARG A 278 -0.99 18.73 -8.68
CA ARG A 278 -0.08 18.38 -7.58
C ARG A 278 0.77 19.61 -7.27
N ARG A 279 0.81 20.03 -6.00
CA ARG A 279 1.56 21.20 -5.53
C ARG A 279 2.44 20.86 -4.35
#